data_AF-A0A1Q3LGY8-F1
#
_entry.id   AF-A0A1Q3LGY8-F1
#
_cell.length_a   1.000
_cell.length_b   1.000
_cell.length_c   1.000
_cell.angle_alpha   90.00
_cell.angle_beta   90.00
_cell.angle_gamma   90.00
#
_symmetry.space_group_name_H-M   'P 1'
#
loop_
_entity.id
_entity.type
_entity.pdbx_description
1 polymer ?
#
loop_
_entity_poly.entity_id
_entity_poly.type
_entity_poly.pdbx_seq_one_letter_code
_entity_poly.pdbx_strand_id
1 'polypeptide(L)'
;MNSSPNRLVATVFGAVYLVVGALGFAVTGGVGFLATDGGLLLRIFAVNPLHNIAHLLIGAALVIAGLSGVRAAKTVNATIGAAYLLLGVVGFFLVGTSANILALNVPDHF
;
A
#
# COMPACT_ATOMS: atom_id res chain seq x y z
N MET A 1 22.32 -18.15 5.99
CA MET A 1 21.42 -17.50 5.00
C MET A 1 22.16 -16.27 4.47
N ASN A 2 22.67 -16.28 3.24
CA ASN A 2 23.17 -15.04 2.64
C ASN A 2 21.96 -14.10 2.46
N SER A 3 22.00 -12.93 3.08
CA SER A 3 20.95 -11.93 3.01
C SER A 3 20.82 -11.45 1.57
N SER A 4 19.67 -11.72 0.94
CA SER A 4 19.32 -11.13 -0.35
C SER A 4 18.58 -9.82 -0.07
N PRO A 5 19.08 -8.66 -0.53
CA PRO A 5 18.40 -7.38 -0.33
C PRO A 5 16.96 -7.41 -0.86
N ASN A 6 16.73 -8.03 -2.02
CA ASN A 6 15.38 -8.16 -2.58
C ASN A 6 14.43 -8.93 -1.67
N ARG A 7 14.88 -10.06 -1.11
CA ARG A 7 14.05 -10.86 -0.21
C ARG A 7 13.78 -10.13 1.10
N LEU A 8 14.77 -9.40 1.62
CA LEU A 8 14.64 -8.60 2.84
C LEU A 8 13.62 -7.48 2.64
N VAL A 9 13.78 -6.67 1.58
CA VAL A 9 12.85 -5.59 1.24
C VAL A 9 11.44 -6.13 1.06
N ALA A 10 11.26 -7.18 0.27
CA ALA A 10 9.95 -7.77 0.03
C ALA A 10 9.28 -8.24 1.34
N THR A 11 10.02 -8.96 2.18
CA THR A 11 9.44 -9.48 3.43
C THR A 11 9.11 -8.36 4.42
N VAL A 12 10.02 -7.41 4.62
CA VAL A 12 9.85 -6.34 5.61
C VAL A 12 8.74 -5.38 5.19
N PHE A 13 8.79 -4.84 3.97
CA PHE A 13 7.74 -3.94 3.49
C PHE A 13 6.40 -4.68 3.38
N GLY A 14 6.41 -5.93 2.94
CA GLY A 14 5.20 -6.74 2.90
C GLY A 14 4.55 -6.87 4.28
N ALA A 15 5.33 -7.15 5.32
CA ALA A 15 4.84 -7.22 6.69
C ALA A 15 4.27 -5.87 7.18
N VAL A 16 4.95 -4.76 6.89
CA VAL A 16 4.46 -3.42 7.21
C VAL A 16 3.12 -3.15 6.54
N TYR A 17 3.00 -3.44 5.23
CA TYR A 17 1.76 -3.28 4.46
C TYR A 17 0.60 -4.10 5.00
N LEU A 18 0.86 -5.34 5.43
CA LEU A 18 -0.16 -6.16 6.10
C LEU A 18 -0.63 -5.53 7.41
N VAL A 19 0.30 -5.03 8.24
CA VAL A 19 -0.05 -4.38 9.51
C VAL A 19 -0.84 -3.11 9.29
N VAL A 20 -0.40 -2.21 8.41
CA VAL A 20 -1.12 -0.94 8.18
C VAL A 20 -2.45 -1.16 7.48
N GLY A 21 -2.55 -2.11 6.55
CA GLY A 21 -3.82 -2.48 5.92
C GLY A 21 -4.83 -3.03 6.93
N ALA A 22 -4.38 -3.85 7.88
CA ALA A 22 -5.23 -4.36 8.95
C ALA A 22 -5.65 -3.25 9.94
N LEU A 23 -4.69 -2.43 10.39
CA LEU A 23 -4.97 -1.31 11.30
C LEU A 23 -5.86 -0.24 10.66
N GLY A 24 -5.78 -0.06 9.35
CA GLY A 24 -6.63 0.87 8.62
C GLY A 24 -8.12 0.58 8.80
N PHE A 25 -8.51 -0.69 8.96
CA PHE A 25 -9.92 -1.03 9.21
C PHE A 25 -10.43 -0.52 10.56
N ALA A 26 -9.55 -0.26 11.54
CA ALA A 26 -9.93 0.33 12.82
C ALA A 26 -10.34 1.81 12.70
N VAL A 27 -9.94 2.50 11.62
CA VAL A 27 -10.26 3.92 11.38
C VAL A 27 -11.27 4.11 10.24
N THR A 28 -11.74 3.04 9.59
CA THR A 28 -12.70 3.10 8.47
C THR A 28 -14.09 2.54 8.77
N GLY A 29 -14.44 2.34 10.05
CA GLY A 29 -15.78 1.91 10.47
C GLY A 29 -16.81 3.02 10.24
N GLY A 30 -17.40 3.08 9.05
CA GLY A 30 -18.32 4.15 8.62
C GLY A 30 -17.85 4.91 7.39
N VAL A 31 -16.64 4.64 6.90
CA VAL A 31 -16.15 5.18 5.63
C VAL A 31 -16.67 4.31 4.48
N GLY A 32 -17.24 4.92 3.45
CA GLY A 32 -17.73 4.21 2.26
C GLY A 32 -16.59 3.50 1.52
N PHE A 33 -16.90 2.37 0.87
CA PHE A 33 -15.88 1.51 0.26
C PHE A 33 -14.96 2.23 -0.75
N LEU A 34 -15.55 3.08 -1.61
CA LEU A 34 -14.87 3.94 -2.58
C LEU A 34 -14.95 5.43 -2.20
N ALA A 35 -15.13 5.73 -0.91
CA ALA A 35 -15.20 7.11 -0.47
C ALA A 35 -13.92 7.85 -0.88
N THR A 36 -14.07 9.06 -1.40
CA THR A 36 -12.94 9.90 -1.84
C THR A 36 -12.22 10.61 -0.70
N ASP A 37 -12.84 10.56 0.48
CA ASP A 37 -12.29 10.98 1.77
C ASP A 37 -12.26 9.78 2.72
N GLY A 38 -11.23 9.72 3.56
CA GLY A 38 -10.91 8.56 4.37
C GLY A 38 -10.74 8.86 5.85
N GLY A 39 -10.64 7.79 6.65
CA GLY A 39 -10.19 7.87 8.04
C GLY A 39 -8.68 8.06 8.11
N LEU A 40 -8.18 8.79 9.12
CA LEU A 40 -6.75 9.04 9.27
C LEU A 40 -6.07 7.94 10.12
N LEU A 41 -5.30 7.08 9.46
CA LEU A 41 -4.39 6.15 10.11
C LEU A 41 -3.15 6.89 10.61
N LEU A 42 -2.75 6.64 11.86
CA LEU A 42 -1.66 7.35 12.55
C LEU A 42 -1.84 8.89 12.57
N ARG A 43 -3.06 9.40 12.34
CA ARG A 43 -3.37 10.83 12.15
C ARG A 43 -2.68 11.48 10.95
N ILE A 44 -2.15 10.69 10.01
CA ILE A 44 -1.35 11.18 8.88
C ILE A 44 -1.89 10.65 7.56
N PHE A 45 -2.06 9.34 7.41
CA PHE A 45 -2.41 8.70 6.13
C PHE A 45 -3.91 8.52 6.01
N ALA A 46 -4.50 9.01 4.91
CA ALA A 46 -5.92 8.86 4.67
C ALA A 46 -6.20 7.50 4.01
N VAL A 47 -7.12 6.74 4.59
CA VAL A 47 -7.47 5.41 4.10
C VAL A 47 -8.97 5.22 4.05
N ASN A 48 -9.41 4.49 3.03
CA ASN A 48 -10.76 3.94 2.93
C ASN A 48 -10.68 2.39 2.88
N PRO A 49 -11.81 1.66 2.93
CA PRO A 49 -11.80 0.21 2.88
C PRO A 49 -11.10 -0.37 1.63
N LEU A 50 -11.27 0.23 0.44
CA LEU A 50 -10.56 -0.21 -0.76
C LEU A 50 -9.04 -0.07 -0.61
N HIS A 51 -8.56 1.06 -0.09
CA HIS A 51 -7.15 1.33 0.13
C HIS A 51 -6.54 0.33 1.14
N ASN A 52 -7.28 -0.02 2.19
CA ASN A 52 -6.85 -1.06 3.14
C ASN A 52 -6.75 -2.44 2.49
N ILE A 53 -7.68 -2.80 1.60
CA ILE A 53 -7.59 -4.06 0.83
C ILE A 53 -6.38 -4.03 -0.10
N ALA A 54 -6.14 -2.91 -0.79
CA ALA A 54 -4.95 -2.77 -1.63
C ALA A 54 -3.67 -2.96 -0.80
N HIS A 55 -3.59 -2.39 0.40
CA HIS A 55 -2.48 -2.60 1.33
C HIS A 55 -2.29 -4.08 1.67
N LEU A 56 -3.37 -4.79 1.99
CA LEU A 56 -3.31 -6.21 2.34
C LEU A 56 -2.85 -7.07 1.15
N LEU A 57 -3.38 -6.82 -0.06
CA LEU A 57 -3.03 -7.58 -1.26
C LEU A 57 -1.56 -7.37 -1.64
N ILE A 58 -1.09 -6.13 -1.59
CA ILE A 58 0.31 -5.78 -1.87
C ILE A 58 1.22 -6.37 -0.80
N GLY A 59 0.84 -6.24 0.48
CA GLY A 59 1.57 -6.84 1.60
C GLY A 59 1.73 -8.34 1.46
N ALA A 60 0.64 -9.04 1.13
CA ALA A 60 0.65 -10.48 0.90
C ALA A 60 1.55 -10.87 -0.28
N ALA A 61 1.44 -10.17 -1.41
CA ALA A 61 2.26 -10.43 -2.59
C ALA A 61 3.76 -10.28 -2.29
N LEU A 62 4.13 -9.22 -1.55
CA LEU A 62 5.51 -8.95 -1.14
C LEU A 62 6.06 -10.03 -0.19
N VAL A 63 5.31 -10.40 0.86
CA VAL A 63 5.74 -11.44 1.80
C VAL A 63 5.88 -12.78 1.07
N ILE A 64 4.88 -13.19 0.28
CA ILE A 64 4.91 -14.44 -0.48
C ILE A 64 6.16 -14.46 -1.37
N ALA A 65 6.40 -13.41 -2.16
CA ALA A 65 7.55 -13.34 -3.05
C ALA A 65 8.90 -13.34 -2.31
N GLY A 66 9.00 -12.62 -1.18
CA GLY A 66 10.17 -12.60 -0.32
C GLY A 66 10.53 -13.98 0.22
N LEU A 67 9.52 -14.76 0.61
CA LEU A 67 9.67 -16.14 1.07
C LEU A 67 9.99 -17.11 -0.06
N SER A 68 9.39 -16.95 -1.25
CA SER A 68 9.56 -17.86 -2.39
C SER A 68 10.97 -17.86 -3.00
N GLY A 69 11.66 -16.72 -3.05
CA GLY A 69 13.04 -16.66 -3.54
C GLY A 69 13.45 -15.35 -4.20
N VAL A 70 14.74 -15.24 -4.54
CA VAL A 70 15.33 -13.97 -5.02
C VAL A 70 14.70 -13.47 -6.32
N ARG A 71 14.42 -14.35 -7.27
CA ARG A 71 13.81 -13.98 -8.57
C ARG A 71 12.39 -13.44 -8.39
N ALA A 72 11.56 -14.15 -7.62
CA ALA A 72 10.20 -13.72 -7.30
C ALA A 72 10.20 -12.37 -6.57
N ALA A 73 11.01 -12.24 -5.51
CA ALA A 73 11.15 -11.00 -4.75
C ALA A 73 11.57 -9.83 -5.64
N LYS A 74 12.57 -10.02 -6.53
CA LYS A 74 13.00 -8.97 -7.47
C LYS A 74 11.87 -8.53 -8.40
N THR A 75 11.14 -9.47 -9.00
CA THR A 75 10.05 -9.16 -9.93
C THR A 75 8.92 -8.41 -9.22
N VAL A 76 8.51 -8.88 -8.04
CA VAL A 76 7.41 -8.25 -7.29
C VAL A 76 7.81 -6.88 -6.76
N ASN A 77 9.02 -6.72 -6.19
CA ASN A 77 9.52 -5.42 -5.77
C ASN A 77 9.54 -4.41 -6.93
N ALA A 78 10.05 -4.80 -8.10
CA ALA A 78 10.11 -3.91 -9.25
C ALA A 78 8.71 -3.53 -9.77
N THR A 79 7.78 -4.48 -9.79
CA THR A 79 6.40 -4.26 -10.25
C THR A 79 5.66 -3.30 -9.32
N ILE A 80 5.71 -3.57 -8.00
CA ILE A 80 5.04 -2.72 -7.00
C ILE A 80 5.71 -1.36 -6.90
N GLY A 81 7.05 -1.31 -6.94
CA GLY A 81 7.79 -0.05 -6.96
C GLY A 81 7.42 0.82 -8.16
N ALA A 82 7.27 0.24 -9.35
CA ALA A 82 6.81 0.98 -10.53
C ALA A 82 5.36 1.47 -10.39
N ALA A 83 4.47 0.64 -9.84
CA ALA A 83 3.08 1.03 -9.59
C ALA A 83 2.98 2.18 -8.57
N TYR A 84 3.79 2.15 -7.51
CA TYR A 84 3.84 3.23 -6.51
C TYR A 84 4.49 4.48 -7.01
N LEU A 85 5.53 4.39 -7.84
CA LEU A 85 6.08 5.56 -8.51
C LEU A 85 5.01 6.25 -9.38
N LEU A 86 4.24 5.46 -10.13
CA LEU A 86 3.14 6.00 -10.93
C LEU A 86 2.05 6.61 -10.03
N LEU A 87 1.65 5.90 -8.97
CA LEU A 87 0.61 6.38 -8.05
C LEU A 87 1.04 7.65 -7.32
N GLY A 88 2.31 7.76 -6.90
CA GLY A 88 2.87 8.94 -6.26
C GLY A 88 2.84 10.17 -7.16
N VAL A 89 3.10 10.01 -8.46
CA VAL A 89 2.98 11.09 -9.44
C VAL A 89 1.52 11.43 -9.73
N VAL A 90 0.68 10.43 -10.01
CA VAL A 90 -0.73 10.62 -10.39
C VAL A 90 -1.58 11.12 -9.21
N GLY A 91 -1.23 10.72 -7.98
CA GLY A 91 -1.95 11.07 -6.75
C GLY A 91 -2.16 12.57 -6.59
N PHE A 92 -1.15 13.39 -6.93
CA PHE A 92 -1.27 14.86 -6.91
C PHE A 92 -2.44 15.41 -7.72
N PHE A 93 -2.85 14.69 -8.77
CA PHE A 93 -3.95 15.08 -9.65
C PHE A 93 -5.28 14.41 -9.27
N LEU A 94 -5.27 13.42 -8.38
CA LEU A 94 -6.47 12.73 -7.91
C LEU A 94 -7.10 13.43 -6.71
N VAL A 95 -6.30 13.99 -5.80
CA VAL A 95 -6.80 14.63 -4.57
C VAL A 95 -7.84 15.71 -4.87
N GLY A 96 -8.98 15.64 -4.20
CA GLY A 96 -10.11 16.56 -4.39
C GLY A 96 -10.99 16.25 -5.61
N THR A 97 -10.74 15.16 -6.34
CA THR A 97 -11.55 14.72 -7.48
C THR A 97 -12.37 13.47 -7.14
N SER A 98 -13.42 13.20 -7.93
CA SER A 98 -14.19 11.95 -7.83
C SER A 98 -13.39 10.71 -8.20
N ALA A 99 -12.24 10.86 -8.85
CA ALA A 99 -11.34 9.76 -9.19
C ALA A 99 -10.46 9.30 -8.01
N ASN A 100 -10.47 10.01 -6.87
CA ASN A 100 -9.71 9.65 -5.66
C ASN A 100 -10.30 8.44 -4.91
N ILE A 101 -10.57 7.33 -5.60
CA ILE A 101 -11.26 6.16 -5.03
C ILE A 101 -10.45 5.44 -3.93
N LEU A 102 -9.20 5.81 -3.71
CA LEU A 102 -8.34 5.31 -2.64
C LEU A 102 -8.27 6.27 -1.43
N ALA A 103 -8.98 7.41 -1.49
CA ALA A 103 -8.92 8.46 -0.48
C ALA A 103 -7.50 8.96 -0.18
N LEU A 104 -6.67 9.12 -1.23
CA LEU A 104 -5.30 9.62 -1.10
C LEU A 104 -5.29 11.04 -0.52
N ASN A 105 -4.29 11.34 0.31
CA ASN A 105 -3.91 12.66 0.75
C ASN A 105 -2.43 12.95 0.42
N VAL A 106 -1.97 14.18 0.68
CA VAL A 106 -0.59 14.59 0.32
C VAL A 106 0.49 13.69 0.93
N PRO A 107 0.41 13.29 2.22
CA PRO A 107 1.31 12.27 2.78
C PRO A 107 1.35 10.92 2.04
N ASP A 108 0.31 10.54 1.29
CA ASP A 108 0.27 9.31 0.51
C ASP A 108 1.01 9.42 -0.83
N HIS A 109 1.49 10.62 -1.20
CA HIS A 109 2.27 10.83 -2.42
C HIS A 109 3.76 10.65 -2.09
N PHE A 110 4.38 9.60 -2.62
CA PHE A 110 5.81 9.28 -2.43
C PHE A 110 6.58 9.34 -3.75
#